data_AF-A0A1Q2YSV5-F1
#
_entry.id   AF-A0A1Q2YSV5-F1
#
_cell.length_a   1.000
_cell.length_b   1.000
_cell.length_c   1.000
_cell.angle_alpha   90.00
_cell.angle_beta   90.00
_cell.angle_gamma   90.00
#
_symmetry.space_group_name_H-M   'P 1'
#
loop_
_entity.id
_entity.type
_entity.pdbx_description
1 polymer ?
#
loop_
_entity_poly.entity_id
_entity_poly.type
_entity_poly.pdbx_seq_one_letter_code
_entity_poly.pdbx_strand_id
1 'polypeptide(L)'
;MTHVRRFLDLSTAHLALEDRTCLIGAAQAGVRGEVCCGAMPYGWFVYAHDERPDIADTLWALMVEARRQGCEYLLFDADGPALPDFPCFDWDEPSASPFVAEVARRPDGSP
;
A
#
# COMPACT_ATOMS: atom_id res chain seq x y z
N MET A 1 29.49 -13.62 1.64
CA MET A 1 28.86 -12.51 2.39
C MET A 1 27.36 -12.64 2.19
N THR A 2 26.58 -12.59 3.27
CA THR A 2 25.11 -12.66 3.21
C THR A 2 24.56 -11.27 2.89
N HIS A 3 23.53 -11.19 2.03
CA HIS A 3 22.89 -9.92 1.67
C HIS A 3 21.78 -9.59 2.67
N VAL A 4 21.86 -8.43 3.33
CA VAL A 4 20.84 -7.92 4.26
C VAL A 4 20.12 -6.75 3.59
N ARG A 5 18.79 -6.78 3.60
CA ARG A 5 17.95 -5.71 3.06
C ARG A 5 17.22 -4.99 4.18
N ARG A 6 17.06 -3.67 4.05
CA ARG A 6 16.34 -2.82 5.02
C ARG A 6 14.92 -2.56 4.55
N PHE A 7 14.02 -2.38 5.50
CA PHE A 7 12.65 -1.93 5.26
C PHE A 7 12.36 -0.66 6.05
N LEU A 8 11.44 0.15 5.53
CA LEU A 8 10.91 1.32 6.22
C LEU A 8 9.63 0.92 6.95
N ASP A 9 9.62 1.06 8.28
CA ASP A 9 8.48 0.76 9.14
C ASP A 9 7.55 1.98 9.25
N LEU A 10 6.25 1.79 8.96
CA LEU A 10 5.28 2.87 8.74
C LEU A 10 3.87 2.48 9.18
N SER A 11 3.10 3.48 9.61
CA SER A 11 1.68 3.31 9.89
C SER A 11 0.88 3.00 8.62
N THR A 12 -0.08 2.08 8.71
CA THR A 12 -1.14 1.92 7.70
C THR A 12 -2.04 3.14 7.56
N ALA A 13 -1.95 4.12 8.47
CA ALA A 13 -2.62 5.42 8.34
C ALA A 13 -2.19 6.18 7.07
N HIS A 14 -1.02 5.91 6.51
CA HIS A 14 -0.59 6.53 5.25
C HIS A 14 -1.26 5.97 3.99
N LEU A 15 -2.03 4.88 4.12
CA LEU A 15 -2.67 4.24 2.99
C LEU A 15 -4.07 4.83 2.76
N ALA A 16 -4.23 5.55 1.66
CA ALA A 16 -5.55 5.95 1.19
C ALA A 16 -6.38 4.71 0.78
N LEU A 17 -7.70 4.85 0.64
CA LEU A 17 -8.57 3.72 0.26
C LEU A 17 -8.16 3.06 -1.06
N GLU A 18 -7.70 3.86 -2.03
CA GLU A 18 -7.20 3.36 -3.31
C GLU A 18 -5.91 2.55 -3.12
N ASP A 19 -4.97 3.01 -2.29
CA ASP A 19 -3.74 2.29 -1.97
C ASP A 19 -4.06 0.94 -1.31
N ARG A 20 -4.98 0.93 -0.34
CA ARG A 20 -5.43 -0.30 0.33
C ARG A 20 -6.06 -1.27 -0.67
N THR A 21 -6.91 -0.78 -1.55
CA THR A 21 -7.58 -1.60 -2.58
C THR A 21 -6.57 -2.19 -3.56
N CYS A 22 -5.59 -1.38 -3.98
CA CYS A 22 -4.47 -1.83 -4.81
C CYS A 22 -3.67 -2.94 -4.12
N LEU A 23 -3.25 -2.75 -2.86
CA LEU A 23 -2.47 -3.73 -2.11
C LEU A 23 -3.25 -5.03 -1.82
N ILE A 24 -4.55 -4.95 -1.57
CA ILE A 24 -5.43 -6.14 -1.44
C ILE A 24 -5.44 -6.93 -2.76
N GLY A 25 -5.73 -6.26 -3.87
CA GLY A 25 -5.76 -6.91 -5.18
C GLY A 25 -4.41 -7.49 -5.59
N ALA A 26 -3.32 -6.76 -5.33
CA ALA A 26 -1.96 -7.19 -5.61
C ALA A 26 -1.55 -8.42 -4.77
N ALA A 27 -1.86 -8.41 -3.46
CA ALA A 27 -1.59 -9.55 -2.58
C ALA A 27 -2.35 -10.82 -3.01
N GLN A 28 -3.58 -10.67 -3.52
CA GLN A 28 -4.37 -11.79 -4.06
C GLN A 28 -3.82 -12.30 -5.40
N ALA A 29 -3.35 -11.40 -6.26
CA ALA A 29 -2.78 -11.73 -7.57
C ALA A 29 -1.36 -12.35 -7.49
N GLY A 30 -0.66 -12.16 -6.36
CA GLY A 30 0.69 -12.67 -6.14
C GLY A 30 1.68 -12.10 -7.16
N VAL A 31 2.44 -12.96 -7.84
CA VAL A 31 3.47 -12.56 -8.84
C VAL A 31 2.93 -11.82 -10.07
N ARG A 32 1.61 -11.72 -10.22
CA ARG A 32 0.95 -11.01 -11.32
C ARG A 32 0.37 -9.65 -10.91
N GLY A 33 0.49 -9.26 -9.64
CA GLY A 33 0.01 -7.96 -9.16
C GLY A 33 0.91 -6.82 -9.62
N GLU A 34 0.34 -5.62 -9.73
CA GLU A 34 1.08 -4.36 -9.99
C GLU A 34 2.15 -4.09 -8.92
N VAL A 35 1.88 -4.54 -7.68
CA VAL A 35 2.79 -4.41 -6.56
C VAL A 35 3.19 -5.78 -6.03
N CYS A 36 4.49 -5.99 -5.81
CA CYS A 36 4.95 -7.17 -5.09
C CYS A 36 4.75 -6.94 -3.59
N CYS A 37 3.70 -7.51 -3.02
CA CYS A 37 3.39 -7.38 -1.60
C CYS A 37 2.78 -8.65 -1.00
N GLY A 38 2.91 -8.79 0.32
CA GLY A 38 2.20 -9.76 1.12
C GLY A 38 1.27 -9.07 2.13
N ALA A 39 0.03 -9.53 2.20
CA ALA A 39 -0.90 -9.10 3.24
C ALA A 39 -0.61 -9.84 4.56
N MET A 40 -0.70 -9.11 5.67
CA MET A 40 -0.55 -9.59 7.04
C MET A 40 -1.80 -9.19 7.84
N PRO A 41 -2.05 -9.76 9.04
CA PRO A 41 -3.30 -9.50 9.79
C PRO A 41 -3.60 -8.01 10.05
N TYR A 42 -2.56 -7.19 10.18
CA TYR A 42 -2.69 -5.77 10.54
C TYR A 42 -2.01 -4.82 9.55
N GLY A 43 -1.65 -5.30 8.35
CA GLY A 43 -0.97 -4.47 7.38
C GLY A 43 -0.34 -5.22 6.21
N TRP A 44 0.71 -4.65 5.61
CA TRP A 44 1.33 -5.18 4.39
C TRP A 44 2.85 -5.08 4.43
N PHE A 45 3.51 -6.10 3.89
CA PHE A 45 4.92 -6.03 3.56
C PHE A 45 5.06 -5.84 2.05
N VAL A 46 5.68 -4.74 1.64
CA VAL A 46 5.62 -4.24 0.26
C VAL A 46 7.03 -4.04 -0.27
N TYR A 47 7.32 -4.51 -1.48
CA TYR A 47 8.55 -4.15 -2.18
C TYR A 47 8.47 -2.71 -2.69
N ALA A 48 9.47 -1.89 -2.37
CA ALA A 48 9.56 -0.53 -2.87
C ALA A 48 10.09 -0.59 -4.30
N HIS A 49 9.24 -0.53 -5.32
CA HIS A 49 9.70 -0.68 -6.71
C HIS A 49 10.67 0.45 -7.13
N ASP A 50 11.67 0.10 -7.96
CA ASP A 50 12.62 1.07 -8.52
C ASP A 50 12.03 1.81 -9.75
N GLU A 51 11.10 1.16 -10.44
CA GLU A 51 10.33 1.71 -11.56
C GLU A 51 8.88 1.89 -11.13
N ARG A 52 8.21 2.95 -11.60
CA ARG A 52 6.85 3.28 -11.18
C ARG A 52 5.83 2.33 -11.85
N PRO A 53 5.12 1.48 -11.10
CA PRO A 53 4.00 0.70 -11.62
C PRO A 53 2.72 1.55 -11.74
N ASP A 54 1.64 0.97 -12.24
CA ASP A 54 0.34 1.64 -12.34
C ASP A 54 -0.37 1.69 -10.98
N ILE A 55 0.09 2.61 -10.13
CA ILE A 55 -0.42 2.85 -8.77
C ILE A 55 -0.62 4.34 -8.50
N ALA A 56 -1.42 4.63 -7.46
CA ALA A 56 -1.68 5.99 -7.00
C ALA A 56 -0.39 6.72 -6.54
N ASP A 57 -0.41 8.05 -6.68
CA ASP A 57 0.72 8.92 -6.31
C ASP A 57 1.09 8.83 -4.83
N THR A 58 0.10 8.58 -3.95
CA THR A 58 0.28 8.47 -2.49
C THR A 58 1.14 7.28 -2.12
N LEU A 59 0.82 6.08 -2.62
CA LEU A 59 1.64 4.88 -2.41
C LEU A 59 3.01 4.99 -3.09
N TRP A 60 3.07 5.56 -4.30
CA TRP A 60 4.34 5.76 -5.00
C TRP A 60 5.28 6.69 -4.23
N ALA A 61 4.78 7.80 -3.67
CA ALA A 61 5.59 8.72 -2.89
C ALA A 61 6.22 8.04 -1.66
N LEU A 62 5.51 7.13 -0.99
CA LEU A 62 6.03 6.35 0.12
C LEU A 62 7.14 5.39 -0.33
N MET A 63 6.99 4.73 -1.50
CA MET A 63 8.06 3.89 -2.08
C MET A 63 9.32 4.69 -2.39
N VAL A 64 9.16 5.87 -2.99
CA VAL A 64 10.28 6.80 -3.26
C VAL A 64 10.97 7.20 -1.96
N GLU A 65 10.21 7.50 -0.91
CA GLU A 65 10.76 7.86 0.39
C GLU A 65 11.53 6.71 1.04
N ALA A 66 11.00 5.49 1.01
CA ALA A 66 11.71 4.30 1.48
C ALA A 66 13.06 4.15 0.76
N ARG A 67 13.06 4.29 -0.57
CA ARG A 67 14.29 4.22 -1.39
C ARG A 67 15.26 5.34 -1.07
N ARG A 68 14.78 6.56 -0.81
CA ARG A 68 15.61 7.71 -0.38
C ARG A 68 16.34 7.42 0.93
N GLN A 69 15.74 6.65 1.84
CA GLN A 69 16.36 6.19 3.09
C GLN A 69 17.21 4.91 2.91
N GLY A 70 17.27 4.38 1.69
CA GLY A 70 17.96 3.16 1.29
C GLY A 70 17.29 1.88 1.80
N CYS A 71 15.98 1.92 2.00
CA CYS A 71 15.13 0.77 2.26
C CYS A 71 14.60 0.22 0.93
N GLU A 72 14.58 -1.10 0.80
CA GLU A 72 14.10 -1.79 -0.41
C GLU A 72 12.65 -2.30 -0.25
N TYR A 73 12.13 -2.21 0.97
CA TYR A 73 10.79 -2.63 1.33
C TYR A 73 10.14 -1.60 2.26
N LEU A 74 8.82 -1.67 2.34
CA LEU A 74 8.00 -0.98 3.31
C LEU A 74 7.27 -2.02 4.15
N LEU A 75 7.21 -1.79 5.45
CA LEU A 75 6.33 -2.49 6.36
C LEU A 75 5.25 -1.49 6.78
N PHE A 76 4.04 -1.69 6.28
CA PHE A 76 2.86 -0.98 6.78
C PHE A 76 2.29 -1.79 7.93
N ASP A 77 2.29 -1.24 9.14
CA ASP A 77 1.70 -1.83 10.35
C ASP A 77 0.63 -0.91 10.96
N ALA A 78 -0.38 -1.47 11.60
CA ALA A 78 -1.48 -0.71 12.19
C ALA A 78 -1.01 0.23 13.31
N ASP A 79 0.02 -0.16 14.06
CA ASP A 79 0.65 0.62 15.12
C ASP A 79 2.03 1.19 14.74
N GLY A 80 2.39 1.08 13.46
CA GLY A 80 3.63 1.65 12.93
C GLY A 80 3.66 3.19 13.05
N PRO A 81 4.87 3.79 12.96
CA PRO A 81 5.02 5.23 13.11
C PRO A 81 4.49 6.00 11.89
N ALA A 82 3.90 7.18 12.13
CA ALA A 82 3.56 8.10 11.06
C ALA A 82 4.78 8.95 10.66
N LEU A 83 4.98 9.13 9.35
CA LEU A 83 5.91 10.09 8.77
C LEU A 83 5.32 11.50 8.81
N PRO A 84 6.01 12.49 9.42
CA PRO A 84 5.47 13.84 9.60
C PRO A 84 5.06 14.57 8.31
N ASP A 85 5.77 14.32 7.20
CA ASP A 85 5.57 15.04 5.94
C ASP A 85 4.64 14.30 4.96
N PHE A 86 4.04 13.19 5.39
CA PHE A 86 3.14 12.37 4.57
C PHE A 86 1.71 12.42 5.11
N PRO A 87 0.70 12.41 4.23
CA PRO A 87 -0.69 12.44 4.65
C PRO A 87 -1.04 11.17 5.43
N CYS A 88 -1.86 11.32 6.46
CA CYS A 88 -2.59 10.22 7.09
C CYS A 88 -4.06 10.31 6.69
N PHE A 89 -4.67 9.16 6.48
CA PHE A 89 -6.05 9.02 6.05
C PHE A 89 -6.85 8.27 7.10
N ASP A 90 -8.07 8.73 7.34
CA ASP A 90 -9.01 7.97 8.17
C ASP A 90 -9.42 6.69 7.42
N TRP A 91 -9.55 5.60 8.16
CA TRP A 91 -10.01 4.32 7.64
C TRP A 91 -11.53 4.28 7.48
N ASP A 92 -12.25 5.06 8.29
CA ASP A 92 -13.71 5.06 8.33
C ASP A 92 -14.35 6.13 7.43
N GLU A 93 -13.56 7.04 6.85
CA GLU A 93 -14.08 7.99 5.87
C GLU A 93 -14.22 7.35 4.48
N PRO A 94 -15.43 7.35 3.88
CA PRO A 94 -15.60 6.88 2.51
C PRO A 94 -14.85 7.80 1.57
N SER A 95 -13.93 7.26 0.77
CA SER A 95 -13.16 8.08 -0.16
C SER A 95 -14.09 8.77 -1.15
N ALA A 96 -13.88 10.06 -1.39
CA ALA A 96 -14.64 10.87 -2.34
C ALA A 96 -14.39 10.50 -3.83
N SER A 97 -13.69 9.39 -4.11
CA SER A 97 -13.44 8.94 -5.47
C SER A 97 -14.70 8.31 -6.09
N PRO A 98 -15.21 8.84 -7.22
CA PRO A 98 -16.38 8.29 -7.90
C PRO A 98 -16.15 6.85 -8.42
N PHE A 99 -14.90 6.40 -8.55
CA PHE A 99 -14.57 5.03 -8.96
C PHE A 99 -14.85 4.01 -7.84
N VAL A 100 -14.58 4.37 -6.59
CA VAL A 100 -14.82 3.52 -5.42
C VAL A 100 -16.32 3.35 -5.15
N ALA A 101 -17.09 4.43 -5.34
CA ALA A 101 -18.53 4.40 -5.20
C ALA A 101 -19.22 3.45 -6.19
N GLU A 102 -18.59 3.15 -7.33
CA GLU A 102 -19.09 2.22 -8.35
C GLU A 102 -18.77 0.76 -7.99
N VAL A 103 -17.59 0.48 -7.42
CA VAL A 103 -17.19 -0.87 -6.98
C VAL A 103 -18.01 -1.33 -5.77
N ALA A 104 -18.23 -0.45 -4.80
CA ALA A 104 -19.06 -0.73 -3.62
C ALA A 104 -20.55 -0.97 -3.95
N ARG A 105 -20.99 -0.59 -5.17
CA ARG A 105 -22.39 -0.71 -5.61
C ARG A 105 -22.69 -2.00 -6.37
N ARG A 106 -21.70 -2.88 -6.60
CA ARG A 106 -21.96 -4.20 -7.18
C ARG A 106 -22.58 -5.10 -6.10
N PRO A 107 -23.86 -5.51 -6.24
CA PRO A 107 -24.37 -6.59 -5.42
C PRO A 107 -23.57 -7.84 -5.77
N ASP A 108 -23.01 -8.45 -4.73
CA ASP A 108 -22.71 -9.88 -4.65
C ASP A 108 -23.10 -10.69 -5.89
N GLY A 109 -22.09 -10.98 -6.72
CA GLY A 109 -22.20 -11.97 -7.78
C GLY A 109 -22.61 -13.32 -7.19
N SER A 110 -23.88 -13.65 -7.33
CA SER A 110 -24.34 -15.03 -7.54
C SER A 110 -24.27 -15.34 -9.05
N PRO A 111 -23.95 -16.59 -9.42
CA PRO A 111 -23.38 -16.96 -10.73
C PRO A 111 -24.26 -16.61 -11.94
#